data_AF-A0A8R1TMS8-F1
#
_entry.id   AF-A0A8R1TMS8-F1
#
_cell.length_a   1.000
_cell.length_b   1.000
_cell.length_c   1.000
_cell.angle_alpha   90.00
_cell.angle_beta   90.00
_cell.angle_gamma   90.00
#
_symmetry.space_group_name_H-M   'P 1'
#
loop_
_entity.id
_entity.type
_entity.pdbx_description
1 polymer ?
#
loop_
_entity_poly.entity_id
_entity_poly.type
_entity_poly.pdbx_seq_one_letter_code
_entity_poly.pdbx_strand_id
1 'polypeptide(L)'
;MESSNITLGDDWYSKPLNSNDIIAGGTLILLALIFLLIYILVSSVLYRESSVSYSRRIICFVYLLSSSINNMILLTNYALWPGILIIAKKRVPKNGRRLYQIYFDAMWFSMCYHTLLIAWTRYAAICRPVQFRKLKISTIYISCLMCYVIAFVQSTIAYFQPRYVTFYYEASVYGIIAEDIKLYLEGGKAQFFFIFHLLIFIGTFFFYGCALFVLVKYKWQNRKITIQNTADLPDAERRKKWSVVSNASNILQAESKLIMPCTCNAVVFVIGQVVLTVGISEGRWTLWLILVLFTLNASVDSVTLLIFSKTVRNTALAVLREIFCSNKGTVVTELEVSEISGIIFDKNIFELIINAEKAMTYIYAYNLLIFYLNELSKFS
;
A
#
# COMPACT_ATOMS: atom_id res chain seq x y z
N MET A 1 -18.39 -2.68 33.00
CA MET A 1 -17.36 -1.84 32.37
C MET A 1 -17.92 -0.44 32.31
N GLU A 2 -17.49 0.40 33.24
CA GLU A 2 -17.85 1.81 33.27
C GLU A 2 -17.28 2.43 31.99
N SER A 3 -18.16 2.79 31.05
CA SER A 3 -17.74 3.47 29.84
C SER A 3 -17.11 4.77 30.28
N SER A 4 -15.78 4.87 30.18
CA SER A 4 -15.10 6.15 30.24
C SER A 4 -15.81 7.05 29.23
N ASN A 5 -16.63 7.97 29.76
CA ASN A 5 -17.18 9.06 28.98
C ASN A 5 -15.96 9.81 28.49
N ILE A 6 -15.51 9.47 27.28
CA ILE A 6 -14.66 10.34 26.47
C ILE A 6 -15.52 11.57 26.31
N THR A 7 -15.38 12.51 27.25
CA THR A 7 -16.05 13.79 27.21
C THR A 7 -15.49 14.45 25.97
N LEU A 8 -16.24 14.31 24.87
CA LEU A 8 -16.23 15.21 23.74
C LEU A 8 -16.62 16.59 24.30
N GLY A 9 -15.71 17.19 25.06
CA GLY A 9 -15.88 18.55 25.52
C GLY A 9 -15.84 19.39 24.27
N ASP A 10 -17.01 19.84 23.82
CA ASP A 10 -17.14 20.73 22.67
C ASP A 10 -16.23 21.97 22.82
N ASP A 11 -15.86 22.31 24.05
CA ASP A 11 -14.88 23.34 24.42
C ASP A 11 -13.42 23.06 23.97
N TRP A 12 -13.07 21.84 23.53
CA TRP A 12 -11.72 21.59 23.00
C TRP A 12 -11.46 22.36 21.70
N TYR A 13 -12.51 22.54 20.88
CA TYR A 13 -12.45 23.22 19.58
C TYR A 13 -12.29 24.74 19.71
N SER A 14 -12.80 25.34 20.80
CA SER A 14 -12.65 26.76 21.13
C SER A 14 -11.34 27.09 21.84
N LYS A 15 -10.67 26.10 22.45
CA LYS A 15 -9.41 26.31 23.18
C LYS A 15 -8.24 26.57 22.24
N PRO A 16 -7.25 27.40 22.65
CA PRO A 16 -6.01 27.54 21.91
C PRO A 16 -5.29 26.18 21.79
N LEU A 17 -4.42 26.09 20.78
CA LEU A 17 -3.60 24.92 20.51
C LEU A 17 -2.67 24.64 21.71
N ASN A 18 -2.77 23.45 22.28
CA ASN A 18 -1.88 23.03 23.36
C ASN A 18 -0.72 22.18 22.80
N SER A 19 0.30 21.92 23.62
CA SER A 19 1.47 21.12 23.20
C SER A 19 1.11 19.69 22.76
N ASN A 20 0.10 19.06 23.36
CA ASN A 20 -0.34 17.72 22.95
C ASN A 20 -0.96 17.75 21.54
N ASP A 21 -1.74 18.78 21.22
CA ASP A 21 -2.34 18.97 19.90
C ASP A 21 -1.23 19.15 18.85
N ILE A 22 -0.20 19.95 19.17
CA ILE A 22 0.97 20.18 18.30
C ILE A 22 1.72 18.86 18.05
N ILE A 23 2.01 18.10 19.11
CA ILE A 23 2.75 16.85 18.99
C ILE A 23 1.93 15.82 18.21
N ALA A 24 0.67 15.59 18.59
CA ALA A 24 -0.17 14.58 17.97
C ALA A 24 -0.40 14.88 16.47
N GLY A 25 -0.80 16.11 16.13
CA GLY A 25 -1.04 16.53 14.76
C GLY A 25 0.25 16.69 13.94
N GLY A 26 1.27 17.32 14.54
CA GLY A 26 2.55 17.57 13.90
C GLY A 26 3.30 16.30 13.55
N THR A 27 3.32 15.29 14.43
CA THR A 27 3.95 14.00 14.14
C THR A 27 3.23 13.26 13.01
N LEU A 28 1.89 13.27 12.97
CA LEU A 28 1.14 12.65 11.88
C LEU A 28 1.42 13.33 10.52
N ILE A 29 1.44 14.67 10.48
CA ILE A 29 1.79 15.43 9.28
C ILE A 29 3.23 15.10 8.84
N LEU A 30 4.18 15.11 9.78
CA LEU A 30 5.59 14.84 9.48
C LEU A 30 5.78 13.43 8.90
N LEU A 31 5.18 12.42 9.53
CA LEU A 31 5.21 11.03 9.03
C LEU A 31 4.58 10.93 7.64
N ALA A 32 3.43 11.58 7.42
CA ALA A 32 2.77 11.59 6.13
C ALA A 32 3.66 12.20 5.05
N LEU A 33 4.28 13.36 5.31
CA LEU A 33 5.15 14.03 4.34
C LEU A 33 6.38 13.19 3.99
N ILE A 34 7.06 12.61 4.99
CA ILE A 34 8.22 11.75 4.77
C ILE A 34 7.84 10.55 3.91
N PHE A 35 6.78 9.82 4.29
CA PHE A 35 6.40 8.60 3.58
C PHE A 35 5.74 8.87 2.22
N LEU A 36 4.99 9.96 2.06
CA LEU A 36 4.48 10.38 0.75
C LEU A 36 5.62 10.73 -0.21
N LEU A 37 6.66 11.44 0.24
CA LEU A 37 7.83 11.71 -0.58
C LEU A 37 8.55 10.43 -1.00
N ILE A 38 8.73 9.49 -0.06
CA ILE A 38 9.29 8.16 -0.34
C ILE A 38 8.42 7.42 -1.37
N TYR A 39 7.11 7.44 -1.22
CA TYR A 39 6.20 6.79 -2.15
C TYR A 39 6.16 7.45 -3.53
N ILE A 40 6.26 8.78 -3.61
CA ILE A 40 6.37 9.49 -4.89
C ILE A 40 7.65 9.05 -5.61
N LEU A 41 8.79 8.98 -4.90
CA LEU A 41 10.05 8.50 -5.45
C LEU A 41 9.94 7.04 -5.91
N VAL A 42 9.44 6.14 -5.06
CA VAL A 42 9.28 4.72 -5.39
C VAL A 42 8.31 4.52 -6.55
N SER A 43 7.17 5.22 -6.56
CA SER A 43 6.20 5.16 -7.66
C SER A 43 6.79 5.68 -8.96
N SER A 44 7.59 6.75 -8.91
CA SER A 44 8.30 7.26 -10.09
C SER A 44 9.30 6.25 -10.64
N VAL A 45 10.05 5.56 -9.76
CA VAL A 45 10.97 4.48 -10.14
C VAL A 45 10.22 3.29 -10.75
N LEU A 46 9.15 2.83 -10.09
CA LEU A 46 8.32 1.73 -10.58
C LEU A 46 7.68 2.06 -11.93
N TYR A 47 7.21 3.30 -12.09
CA TYR A 47 6.66 3.78 -13.34
C TYR A 47 7.71 3.78 -14.46
N ARG A 48 8.90 4.35 -14.22
CA ARG A 48 10.01 4.37 -15.19
C ARG A 48 10.39 2.95 -15.63
N GLU A 49 10.62 2.06 -14.67
CA GLU A 49 11.00 0.66 -14.96
C GLU A 49 9.87 -0.15 -15.62
N SER A 50 8.60 0.20 -15.35
CA SER A 50 7.45 -0.42 -16.02
C SER A 50 7.21 0.11 -17.44
N SER A 51 7.65 1.33 -17.73
CA SER A 51 7.45 2.00 -19.03
C SER A 51 8.60 1.75 -20.00
N VAL A 52 9.81 1.52 -19.50
CA VAL A 52 11.01 1.34 -20.32
C VAL A 52 11.01 -0.04 -21.01
N SER A 53 10.81 0.01 -22.34
CA SER A 53 10.99 -1.02 -23.37
C SER A 53 10.26 -2.37 -23.17
N TYR A 54 9.46 -2.76 -24.17
CA TYR A 54 8.61 -3.96 -24.17
C TYR A 54 9.40 -5.25 -23.85
N SER A 55 10.68 -5.29 -24.20
CA SER A 55 11.56 -6.45 -24.03
C SER A 55 12.07 -6.67 -22.60
N ARG A 56 12.00 -5.67 -21.70
CA ARG A 56 12.50 -5.76 -20.31
C ARG A 56 11.46 -5.47 -19.24
N ARG A 57 10.20 -5.28 -19.63
CA ARG A 57 9.10 -4.91 -18.74
C ARG A 57 8.99 -5.90 -17.57
N ILE A 58 9.32 -5.44 -16.36
CA ILE A 58 9.14 -6.23 -15.14
C ILE A 58 7.65 -6.12 -14.78
N ILE A 59 6.85 -7.05 -15.30
CA ILE A 59 5.39 -7.10 -15.11
C ILE A 59 4.97 -6.88 -13.64
N CYS A 60 5.73 -7.43 -12.69
CA CYS A 60 5.46 -7.29 -11.26
C CYS A 60 5.49 -5.84 -10.75
N PHE A 61 6.16 -4.91 -11.43
CA PHE A 61 6.24 -3.51 -11.02
C PHE A 61 4.94 -2.75 -11.23
N VAL A 62 4.10 -3.16 -12.19
CA VAL A 62 2.78 -2.53 -12.38
C VAL A 62 1.86 -2.81 -11.18
N TYR A 63 1.90 -4.04 -10.63
CA TYR A 63 1.16 -4.38 -9.41
C TYR A 63 1.67 -3.59 -8.19
N LEU A 64 3.00 -3.44 -8.07
CA LEU A 64 3.59 -2.63 -7.01
C LEU A 64 3.26 -1.15 -7.14
N LEU A 65 3.18 -0.63 -8.38
CA LEU A 65 2.80 0.75 -8.65
C LEU A 65 1.34 1.02 -8.26
N SER A 66 0.42 0.11 -8.61
CA SER A 66 -0.98 0.23 -8.17
C SER A 66 -1.09 0.21 -6.64
N SER A 67 -0.38 -0.72 -6.00
CA SER A 67 -0.34 -0.79 -4.54
C SER A 67 0.28 0.46 -3.91
N SER A 68 1.28 1.07 -4.54
CA SER A 68 1.95 2.27 -4.03
C SER A 68 1.04 3.49 -4.09
N ILE A 69 0.24 3.62 -5.15
CA ILE A 69 -0.81 4.66 -5.26
C ILE A 69 -1.85 4.47 -4.15
N ASN A 70 -2.34 3.24 -3.93
CA ASN A 70 -3.28 2.98 -2.85
C ASN A 70 -2.69 3.34 -1.47
N ASN A 71 -1.43 3.00 -1.22
CA ASN A 71 -0.76 3.34 0.04
C ASN A 71 -0.54 4.85 0.20
N MET A 72 -0.30 5.61 -0.88
CA MET A 72 -0.30 7.07 -0.83
C MET A 72 -1.65 7.63 -0.39
N ILE A 73 -2.75 7.10 -0.96
CA ILE A 73 -4.11 7.49 -0.57
C ILE A 73 -4.35 7.19 0.92
N LEU A 74 -3.91 6.02 1.39
CA LEU A 74 -3.98 5.66 2.81
C LEU A 74 -3.18 6.61 3.71
N LEU A 75 -1.96 7.00 3.32
CA LEU A 75 -1.17 7.97 4.08
C LEU A 75 -1.86 9.33 4.16
N THR A 76 -2.48 9.79 3.07
CA THR A 76 -3.28 11.00 3.09
C THR A 76 -4.47 10.87 4.05
N ASN A 77 -5.16 9.73 4.01
CA ASN A 77 -6.38 9.44 4.76
C ASN A 77 -6.16 9.24 6.27
N TYR A 78 -5.09 8.53 6.67
CA TYR A 78 -4.84 8.13 8.06
C TYR A 78 -3.77 8.96 8.77
N ALA A 79 -2.98 9.75 8.04
CA ALA A 79 -1.92 10.58 8.63
C ALA A 79 -2.10 12.07 8.29
N LEU A 80 -2.04 12.44 7.01
CA LEU A 80 -1.99 13.85 6.62
C LEU A 80 -3.26 14.60 7.01
N TRP A 81 -4.42 14.08 6.61
CA TRP A 81 -5.71 14.72 6.86
C TRP A 81 -6.07 14.76 8.36
N PRO A 82 -5.95 13.64 9.12
CA PRO A 82 -6.05 13.66 10.58
C PRO A 82 -5.14 14.69 11.24
N GLY A 83 -3.86 14.72 10.86
CA GLY A 83 -2.90 15.66 11.44
C GLY A 83 -3.28 17.12 11.21
N ILE A 84 -3.75 17.46 10.00
CA ILE A 84 -4.25 18.80 9.67
C ILE A 84 -5.47 19.15 10.53
N LEU A 85 -6.42 18.23 10.71
CA LEU A 85 -7.63 18.47 11.48
C LEU A 85 -7.35 18.70 12.98
N ILE A 86 -6.35 18.03 13.56
CA ILE A 86 -5.91 18.27 14.95
C ILE A 86 -5.36 19.68 15.08
N ILE A 87 -4.40 20.05 14.23
CA ILE A 87 -3.75 21.37 14.28
C ILE A 87 -4.78 22.48 13.98
N ALA A 88 -5.63 22.29 12.97
CA ALA A 88 -6.65 23.28 12.64
C ALA A 88 -7.80 23.33 13.65
N LYS A 89 -7.86 22.42 14.64
CA LYS A 89 -8.98 22.21 15.54
C LYS A 89 -10.31 22.24 14.79
N LYS A 90 -10.42 21.41 13.74
CA LYS A 90 -11.65 21.30 12.93
C LYS A 90 -12.36 19.99 13.18
N ARG A 91 -13.69 20.07 13.27
CA ARG A 91 -14.55 18.90 13.40
C ARG A 91 -14.91 18.37 12.02
N VAL A 92 -14.92 17.06 11.88
CA VAL A 92 -15.44 16.42 10.67
C VAL A 92 -16.96 16.58 10.68
N PRO A 93 -17.56 17.10 9.59
CA PRO A 93 -19.01 17.28 9.49
C PRO A 93 -19.76 15.99 9.82
N LYS A 94 -20.93 16.11 10.47
CA LYS A 94 -21.80 14.96 10.76
C LYS A 94 -22.44 14.41 9.47
N ASN A 95 -22.81 15.32 8.57
CA ASN A 95 -23.37 14.96 7.28
C ASN A 95 -22.28 14.32 6.41
N GLY A 96 -22.54 13.11 5.92
CA GLY A 96 -21.63 12.39 5.03
C GLY A 96 -20.62 11.46 5.72
N ARG A 97 -20.53 11.41 7.07
CA ARG A 97 -19.61 10.50 7.79
C ARG A 97 -19.70 9.06 7.31
N ARG A 98 -20.92 8.61 7.08
CA ARG A 98 -21.24 7.28 6.53
C ARG A 98 -20.59 7.03 5.16
N LEU A 99 -20.71 8.00 4.25
CA LEU A 99 -20.13 7.90 2.90
C LEU A 99 -18.59 7.93 2.96
N TYR A 100 -18.03 8.79 3.82
CA TYR A 100 -16.58 8.83 4.07
C TYR A 100 -16.07 7.50 4.59
N GLN A 101 -16.80 6.85 5.50
CA GLN A 101 -16.40 5.54 6.02
C GLN A 101 -16.37 4.47 4.93
N ILE A 102 -17.36 4.44 4.02
CA ILE A 102 -17.34 3.50 2.87
C ILE A 102 -16.06 3.71 2.04
N TYR A 103 -15.68 4.96 1.79
CA TYR A 103 -14.46 5.31 1.07
C TYR A 103 -13.20 4.85 1.82
N PHE A 104 -13.09 5.15 3.13
CA PHE A 104 -11.95 4.71 3.93
C PHE A 104 -11.83 3.18 3.95
N ASP A 105 -12.95 2.49 4.20
CA ASP A 105 -13.01 1.03 4.18
C ASP A 105 -12.62 0.49 2.79
N ALA A 106 -13.05 1.13 1.69
CA ALA A 106 -12.71 0.70 0.33
C ALA A 106 -11.21 0.85 0.04
N MET A 107 -10.58 1.96 0.41
CA MET A 107 -9.14 2.15 0.22
C MET A 107 -8.33 1.18 1.10
N TRP A 108 -8.82 0.93 2.31
CA TRP A 108 -8.21 -0.01 3.24
C TRP A 108 -8.30 -1.46 2.71
N PHE A 109 -9.48 -1.93 2.32
CA PHE A 109 -9.64 -3.26 1.74
C PHE A 109 -8.91 -3.41 0.41
N SER A 110 -8.83 -2.35 -0.40
CA SER A 110 -8.04 -2.36 -1.63
C SER A 110 -6.57 -2.66 -1.35
N MET A 111 -5.99 -2.11 -0.27
CA MET A 111 -4.62 -2.44 0.16
C MET A 111 -4.47 -3.93 0.46
N CYS A 112 -5.40 -4.50 1.22
CA CYS A 112 -5.41 -5.93 1.54
C CYS A 112 -5.48 -6.80 0.28
N TYR A 113 -6.34 -6.43 -0.67
CA TYR A 113 -6.45 -7.15 -1.94
C TYR A 113 -5.18 -7.01 -2.80
N HIS A 114 -4.53 -5.84 -2.82
CA HIS A 114 -3.25 -5.66 -3.49
C HIS A 114 -2.17 -6.55 -2.88
N THR A 115 -2.11 -6.65 -1.55
CA THR A 115 -1.15 -7.54 -0.86
C THR A 115 -1.32 -8.99 -1.32
N LEU A 116 -2.56 -9.49 -1.37
CA LEU A 116 -2.85 -10.84 -1.83
C LEU A 116 -2.52 -11.03 -3.32
N LEU A 117 -2.88 -10.05 -4.16
CA LEU A 117 -2.60 -10.07 -5.61
C LEU A 117 -1.10 -10.09 -5.90
N ILE A 118 -0.31 -9.30 -5.17
CA ILE A 118 1.16 -9.29 -5.30
C ILE A 118 1.75 -10.65 -4.92
N ALA A 119 1.28 -11.27 -3.83
CA ALA A 119 1.75 -12.61 -3.45
C ALA A 119 1.40 -13.68 -4.49
N TRP A 120 0.16 -13.66 -4.99
CA TRP A 120 -0.27 -14.56 -6.07
C TRP A 120 0.56 -14.39 -7.34
N THR A 121 0.78 -13.15 -7.78
CA THR A 121 1.53 -12.87 -9.02
C THR A 121 3.00 -13.29 -8.91
N ARG A 122 3.61 -13.19 -7.72
CA ARG A 122 4.96 -13.72 -7.46
C ARG A 122 4.99 -15.24 -7.55
N TYR A 123 4.03 -15.92 -6.91
CA TYR A 123 3.89 -17.37 -7.01
C TYR A 123 3.70 -17.82 -8.48
N ALA A 124 2.82 -17.14 -9.23
CA ALA A 124 2.56 -17.45 -10.64
C ALA A 124 3.79 -17.23 -11.52
N ALA A 125 4.56 -16.16 -11.29
CA ALA A 125 5.78 -15.87 -12.02
C ALA A 125 6.86 -16.96 -11.84
N ILE A 126 6.95 -17.54 -10.64
CA ILE A 126 7.88 -18.65 -10.34
C ILE A 126 7.40 -19.96 -10.95
N CYS A 127 6.10 -20.27 -10.83
CA CYS A 127 5.57 -21.54 -11.31
C CYS A 127 5.49 -21.64 -12.82
N ARG A 128 5.17 -20.52 -13.50
CA ARG A 128 4.93 -20.50 -14.96
C ARG A 128 5.58 -19.26 -15.62
N PRO A 129 6.92 -19.13 -15.61
CA PRO A 129 7.60 -17.91 -16.02
C PRO A 129 7.34 -17.52 -17.49
N VAL A 130 7.25 -18.49 -18.39
CA VAL A 130 7.00 -18.23 -19.83
C VAL A 130 5.58 -17.74 -20.07
N GLN A 131 4.58 -18.33 -19.39
CA GLN A 131 3.19 -17.89 -19.51
C GLN A 131 3.01 -16.52 -18.86
N PHE A 132 3.62 -16.32 -17.69
CA PHE A 132 3.55 -15.05 -16.97
C PHE A 132 4.15 -13.90 -17.79
N ARG A 133 5.25 -14.12 -18.51
CA ARG A 133 5.85 -13.12 -19.42
C ARG A 133 4.95 -12.78 -20.61
N LYS A 134 4.03 -13.66 -20.99
CA LYS A 134 3.09 -13.47 -22.11
C LYS A 134 1.76 -12.84 -21.68
N LEU A 135 1.58 -12.49 -20.40
CA LEU A 135 0.37 -11.82 -19.93
C LEU A 135 0.15 -10.51 -20.69
N LYS A 136 -1.08 -10.32 -21.18
CA LYS A 136 -1.48 -9.06 -21.81
C LYS A 136 -1.48 -7.95 -20.77
N ILE A 137 -1.06 -6.76 -21.16
CA ILE A 137 -1.03 -5.63 -20.25
C ILE A 137 -2.42 -5.22 -19.74
N SER A 138 -3.44 -5.34 -20.59
CA SER A 138 -4.82 -5.11 -20.18
C SER A 138 -5.23 -6.03 -19.02
N THR A 139 -4.81 -7.29 -19.02
CA THR A 139 -5.10 -8.23 -17.92
C THR A 139 -4.46 -7.79 -16.62
N ILE A 140 -3.24 -7.26 -16.66
CA ILE A 140 -2.52 -6.75 -15.49
C ILE A 140 -3.29 -5.56 -14.90
N TYR A 141 -3.60 -4.57 -15.73
CA TYR A 141 -4.34 -3.38 -15.30
C TYR A 141 -5.74 -3.69 -14.79
N ILE A 142 -6.47 -4.59 -15.45
CA ILE A 142 -7.78 -5.05 -14.99
C ILE A 142 -7.64 -5.72 -13.61
N SER A 143 -6.61 -6.54 -13.41
CA SER A 143 -6.39 -7.20 -12.11
C SER A 143 -6.15 -6.18 -10.99
N CYS A 144 -5.35 -5.15 -11.25
CA CYS A 144 -5.15 -4.04 -10.31
C CYS A 144 -6.46 -3.27 -10.03
N LEU A 145 -7.21 -2.93 -11.09
CA LEU A 145 -8.48 -2.23 -10.98
C LEU A 145 -9.51 -3.04 -10.17
N MET A 146 -9.52 -4.37 -10.33
CA MET A 146 -10.41 -5.26 -9.59
C MET A 146 -10.18 -5.22 -8.09
N CYS A 147 -8.95 -4.96 -7.61
CA CYS A 147 -8.71 -4.76 -6.17
C CYS A 147 -9.54 -3.60 -5.62
N TYR A 148 -9.64 -2.48 -6.35
CA TYR A 148 -10.46 -1.34 -5.96
C TYR A 148 -11.96 -1.63 -6.09
N VAL A 149 -12.38 -2.24 -7.20
CA VAL A 149 -13.80 -2.53 -7.45
C VAL A 149 -14.34 -3.51 -6.41
N ILE A 150 -13.64 -4.60 -6.15
CA ILE A 150 -14.04 -5.60 -5.15
C ILE A 150 -14.08 -4.97 -3.76
N ALA A 151 -13.06 -4.17 -3.40
CA ALA A 151 -13.04 -3.45 -2.13
C ALA A 151 -14.22 -2.50 -1.97
N PHE A 152 -14.55 -1.72 -3.00
CA PHE A 152 -15.68 -0.80 -2.98
C PHE A 152 -17.03 -1.52 -2.85
N VAL A 153 -17.22 -2.61 -3.61
CA VAL A 153 -18.43 -3.45 -3.52
C VAL A 153 -18.53 -4.06 -2.12
N GLN A 154 -17.44 -4.60 -1.57
CA GLN A 154 -17.41 -5.14 -0.20
C GLN A 154 -17.77 -4.08 0.84
N SER A 155 -17.18 -2.88 0.78
CA SER A 155 -17.49 -1.78 1.70
C SER A 155 -18.96 -1.36 1.61
N THR A 156 -19.52 -1.36 0.39
CA THR A 156 -20.93 -1.05 0.16
C THR A 156 -21.84 -2.15 0.73
N ILE A 157 -21.50 -3.42 0.56
CA ILE A 157 -22.25 -4.53 1.15
C ILE A 157 -22.21 -4.45 2.67
N ALA A 158 -21.03 -4.18 3.25
CA ALA A 158 -20.88 -4.00 4.70
C ALA A 158 -21.71 -2.81 5.20
N TYR A 159 -21.79 -1.73 4.43
CA TYR A 159 -22.58 -0.54 4.76
C TYR A 159 -24.08 -0.84 4.92
N PHE A 160 -24.65 -1.69 4.05
CA PHE A 160 -26.07 -2.04 4.13
C PHE A 160 -26.39 -3.10 5.18
N GLN A 161 -25.40 -3.57 5.96
CA GLN A 161 -25.68 -4.50 7.06
C GLN A 161 -26.34 -3.77 8.24
N PRO A 162 -27.37 -4.36 8.88
CA PRO A 162 -28.09 -3.74 9.99
C PRO A 162 -27.22 -3.55 11.25
N ARG A 163 -26.07 -4.22 11.33
CA ARG A 163 -25.09 -4.10 12.43
C ARG A 163 -23.92 -3.18 12.07
N TYR A 164 -24.07 -2.37 11.03
CA TYR A 164 -23.01 -1.46 10.59
C TYR A 164 -22.81 -0.32 11.59
N VAL A 165 -21.57 -0.14 12.02
CA VAL A 165 -21.15 1.00 12.85
C VAL A 165 -20.34 1.97 12.02
N THR A 166 -20.75 3.22 11.98
CA THR A 166 -19.95 4.27 11.35
C THR A 166 -18.74 4.56 12.24
N PHE A 167 -17.55 4.55 11.64
CA PHE A 167 -16.40 5.18 12.24
C PHE A 167 -16.25 6.58 11.68
N TYR A 168 -15.81 7.51 12.51
CA TYR A 168 -15.48 8.85 12.06
C TYR A 168 -14.26 9.36 12.80
N TYR A 169 -13.53 10.24 12.11
CA TYR A 169 -12.40 10.90 12.70
C TYR A 169 -12.85 12.04 13.62
N GLU A 170 -12.38 12.05 14.86
CA GLU A 170 -12.64 13.11 15.83
C GLU A 170 -11.30 13.69 16.32
N ALA A 171 -11.03 14.93 15.90
CA ALA A 171 -9.77 15.62 16.20
C ALA A 171 -9.52 15.79 17.70
N SER A 172 -10.57 16.01 18.51
CA SER A 172 -10.43 16.23 19.96
C SER A 172 -9.88 15.02 20.72
N VAL A 173 -9.94 13.83 20.12
CA VAL A 173 -9.42 12.58 20.68
C VAL A 173 -8.25 12.02 19.87
N TYR A 174 -7.74 12.78 18.90
CA TYR A 174 -6.61 12.44 18.05
C TYR A 174 -6.77 11.17 17.20
N GLY A 175 -8.00 10.72 16.90
CA GLY A 175 -8.17 9.47 16.17
C GLY A 175 -9.58 9.17 15.68
N ILE A 176 -9.76 7.93 15.25
CA ILE A 176 -11.02 7.42 14.71
C ILE A 176 -11.83 6.76 15.83
N ILE A 177 -13.10 7.14 15.98
CA ILE A 177 -14.01 6.55 16.96
C ILE A 177 -15.22 5.91 16.28
N ALA A 178 -15.78 4.90 16.91
CA ALA A 178 -17.07 4.33 16.55
C ALA A 178 -18.21 5.22 17.08
N GLU A 179 -19.25 5.45 16.28
CA GLU A 179 -20.50 6.08 16.76
C GLU A 179 -21.13 5.28 17.90
N ASP A 180 -21.01 3.95 17.84
CA ASP A 180 -21.46 3.03 18.89
C ASP A 180 -20.41 1.93 19.09
N ILE A 181 -19.57 2.10 20.11
CA ILE A 181 -18.50 1.15 20.47
C ILE A 181 -19.09 -0.21 20.85
N LYS A 182 -20.23 -0.23 21.55
CA LYS A 182 -20.84 -1.46 22.03
C LYS A 182 -21.36 -2.28 20.84
N LEU A 183 -22.05 -1.63 19.91
CA LEU A 183 -22.47 -2.26 18.66
C LEU A 183 -21.28 -2.70 17.79
N TYR A 184 -20.13 -2.01 17.85
CA TYR A 184 -18.95 -2.44 17.09
C TYR A 184 -18.37 -3.76 17.61
N LEU A 185 -18.26 -3.88 18.94
CA LEU A 185 -17.70 -5.06 19.61
C LEU A 185 -18.69 -6.24 19.56
N GLU A 186 -19.97 -6.00 19.83
CA GLU A 186 -21.00 -7.05 19.94
C GLU A 186 -21.71 -7.35 18.61
N GLY A 187 -21.77 -6.38 17.69
CA GLY A 187 -22.49 -6.49 16.41
C GLY A 187 -21.77 -7.30 15.34
N GLY A 188 -20.59 -7.84 15.63
CA GLY A 188 -19.82 -8.69 14.73
C GLY A 188 -19.00 -7.93 13.67
N LYS A 189 -19.06 -6.59 13.60
CA LYS A 189 -18.21 -5.80 12.68
C LYS A 189 -16.73 -5.97 13.03
N ALA A 190 -16.37 -5.95 14.32
CA ALA A 190 -15.01 -6.25 14.77
C ALA A 190 -14.56 -7.66 14.33
N GLN A 191 -15.42 -8.66 14.50
CA GLN A 191 -15.14 -10.04 14.07
C GLN A 191 -14.99 -10.14 12.55
N PHE A 192 -15.81 -9.43 11.77
CA PHE A 192 -15.69 -9.39 10.31
C PHE A 192 -14.33 -8.87 9.87
N PHE A 193 -13.88 -7.72 10.40
CA PHE A 193 -12.55 -7.20 10.09
C PHE A 193 -11.46 -8.17 10.50
N PHE A 194 -11.55 -8.77 11.69
CA PHE A 194 -10.56 -9.74 12.16
C PHE A 194 -10.47 -10.96 11.22
N ILE A 195 -11.60 -11.59 10.90
CA ILE A 195 -11.67 -12.77 10.03
C ILE A 195 -11.18 -12.42 8.62
N PHE A 196 -11.64 -11.29 8.05
CA PHE A 196 -11.23 -10.87 6.71
C PHE A 196 -9.71 -10.72 6.63
N HIS A 197 -9.10 -10.00 7.56
CA HIS A 197 -7.65 -9.81 7.54
C HIS A 197 -6.89 -11.10 7.79
N LEU A 198 -7.38 -11.95 8.70
CA LEU A 198 -6.81 -13.27 8.93
C LEU A 198 -6.81 -14.10 7.63
N LEU A 199 -7.90 -14.08 6.86
CA LEU A 199 -7.99 -14.75 5.56
C LEU A 199 -7.00 -14.16 4.55
N ILE A 200 -6.87 -12.83 4.49
CA ILE A 200 -5.88 -12.17 3.62
C ILE A 200 -4.46 -12.60 3.98
N PHE A 201 -4.10 -12.64 5.27
CA PHE A 201 -2.76 -13.09 5.67
C PHE A 201 -2.55 -14.56 5.39
N ILE A 202 -3.51 -15.42 5.71
CA ILE A 202 -3.41 -16.86 5.41
C ILE A 202 -3.20 -17.05 3.91
N GLY A 203 -4.01 -16.40 3.06
CA GLY A 203 -3.86 -16.48 1.61
C GLY A 203 -2.50 -15.96 1.12
N THR A 204 -2.05 -14.84 1.68
CA THR A 204 -0.78 -14.21 1.29
C THR A 204 0.42 -15.07 1.70
N PHE A 205 0.45 -15.55 2.94
CA PHE A 205 1.47 -16.48 3.43
C PHE A 205 1.43 -17.82 2.70
N PHE A 206 0.25 -18.31 2.34
CA PHE A 206 0.10 -19.51 1.53
C PHE A 206 0.80 -19.34 0.18
N PHE A 207 0.53 -18.25 -0.56
CA PHE A 207 1.17 -18.04 -1.86
C PHE A 207 2.68 -17.83 -1.76
N TYR A 208 3.16 -17.05 -0.79
CA TYR A 208 4.59 -16.89 -0.57
C TYR A 208 5.27 -18.19 -0.11
N GLY A 209 4.62 -18.97 0.76
CA GLY A 209 5.08 -20.28 1.20
C GLY A 209 5.19 -21.26 0.03
N CYS A 210 4.17 -21.33 -0.82
CA CYS A 210 4.20 -22.13 -2.05
C CYS A 210 5.31 -21.68 -3.01
N ALA A 211 5.52 -20.36 -3.17
CA ALA A 211 6.59 -19.82 -4.01
C ALA A 211 7.98 -20.25 -3.50
N LEU A 212 8.23 -20.11 -2.19
CA LEU A 212 9.48 -20.58 -1.58
C LEU A 212 9.66 -22.08 -1.72
N PHE A 213 8.62 -22.86 -1.46
CA PHE A 213 8.68 -24.32 -1.58
C PHE A 213 9.09 -24.75 -2.98
N VAL A 214 8.49 -24.15 -4.02
CA VAL A 214 8.85 -24.42 -5.42
C VAL A 214 10.30 -24.03 -5.71
N LEU A 215 10.78 -22.87 -5.24
CA LEU A 215 12.16 -22.45 -5.43
C LEU A 215 13.17 -23.35 -4.70
N VAL A 216 12.85 -23.78 -3.48
CA VAL A 216 13.67 -24.73 -2.69
C VAL A 216 13.74 -26.07 -3.40
N LYS A 217 12.60 -26.58 -3.89
CA LYS A 217 12.55 -27.83 -4.65
C LYS A 217 13.38 -27.72 -5.94
N TYR A 218 13.24 -26.63 -6.68
CA TYR A 218 14.02 -26.35 -7.89
C TYR A 218 15.54 -26.31 -7.61
N LYS A 219 15.96 -25.59 -6.56
CA LYS A 219 17.35 -25.54 -6.11
C LYS A 219 17.87 -26.93 -5.75
N TRP A 220 17.09 -27.71 -5.01
CA TRP A 220 17.48 -29.04 -4.56
C TRP A 220 17.62 -30.01 -5.74
N GLN A 221 16.68 -29.98 -6.69
CA GLN A 221 16.74 -30.78 -7.92
C GLN A 221 17.99 -30.44 -8.75
N ASN A 222 18.23 -29.14 -9.01
CA ASN A 222 19.41 -28.72 -9.75
C ASN A 222 20.72 -29.08 -9.03
N ARG A 223 20.77 -28.96 -7.70
CA ARG A 223 21.94 -29.38 -6.93
C ARG A 223 22.21 -30.89 -7.09
N LYS A 224 21.17 -31.74 -7.03
CA LYS A 224 21.32 -33.19 -7.24
C LYS A 224 21.85 -33.51 -8.64
N ILE A 225 21.24 -32.93 -9.67
CA ILE A 225 21.65 -33.12 -11.07
C ILE A 225 23.09 -32.65 -11.28
N THR A 226 23.47 -31.51 -10.69
CA THR A 226 24.84 -30.99 -10.78
C THR A 226 25.83 -31.93 -10.10
N ILE A 227 25.57 -32.41 -8.88
CA ILE A 227 26.47 -33.32 -8.17
C ILE A 227 26.68 -34.63 -8.95
N GLN A 228 25.59 -35.23 -9.43
CA GLN A 228 25.67 -36.49 -10.20
C GLN A 228 26.47 -36.34 -11.49
N ASN A 229 26.35 -35.19 -12.17
CA ASN A 229 26.94 -34.99 -13.49
C ASN A 229 28.26 -34.22 -13.48
N THR A 230 28.90 -33.97 -12.33
CA THR A 230 30.15 -33.18 -12.25
C THR A 230 31.36 -33.90 -11.66
N ALA A 231 31.20 -35.12 -11.15
CA ALA A 231 32.29 -35.88 -10.52
C ALA A 231 33.50 -36.04 -11.47
N ASP A 232 33.24 -36.39 -12.73
CA ASP A 232 34.28 -36.71 -13.72
C ASP A 232 34.52 -35.57 -14.75
N LEU A 233 33.83 -34.44 -14.59
CA LEU A 233 33.96 -33.33 -15.54
C LEU A 233 35.22 -32.48 -15.28
N PRO A 234 35.87 -31.98 -16.34
CA PRO A 234 36.94 -30.99 -16.25
C PRO A 234 36.48 -29.73 -15.50
N ASP A 235 37.40 -29.11 -14.77
CA ASP A 235 37.09 -28.00 -13.83
C ASP A 235 36.34 -26.82 -14.47
N ALA A 236 36.62 -26.49 -15.73
CA ALA A 236 35.93 -25.40 -16.44
C ALA A 236 34.43 -25.69 -16.62
N GLU A 237 34.08 -26.91 -17.01
CA GLU A 237 32.70 -27.32 -17.27
C GLU A 237 31.94 -27.58 -15.96
N ARG A 238 32.65 -28.12 -14.95
CA ARG A 238 32.20 -28.20 -13.57
C ARG A 238 31.79 -26.81 -13.06
N ARG A 239 32.66 -25.80 -13.17
CA ARG A 239 32.35 -24.41 -12.75
C ARG A 239 31.10 -23.85 -13.43
N LYS A 240 30.91 -24.14 -14.72
CA LYS A 240 29.71 -23.72 -15.47
C LYS A 240 28.42 -24.37 -14.94
N LYS A 241 28.43 -25.66 -14.57
CA LYS A 241 27.24 -26.28 -13.95
C LYS A 241 26.99 -25.79 -12.53
N TRP A 242 28.04 -25.56 -11.75
CA TRP A 242 27.91 -24.97 -10.41
C TRP A 242 27.42 -23.52 -10.44
N SER A 243 27.72 -22.75 -11.48
CA SER A 243 27.19 -21.39 -11.64
C SER A 243 25.68 -21.36 -11.85
N VAL A 244 25.07 -22.42 -12.42
CA VAL A 244 23.61 -22.55 -12.51
C VAL A 244 23.00 -22.75 -11.12
N VAL A 245 23.62 -23.58 -10.27
CA VAL A 245 23.17 -23.79 -8.88
C VAL A 245 23.36 -22.53 -8.05
N SER A 246 24.47 -21.81 -8.23
CA SER A 246 24.68 -20.53 -7.54
C SER A 246 23.67 -19.47 -8.01
N ASN A 247 23.37 -19.38 -9.30
CA ASN A 247 22.32 -18.49 -9.81
C ASN A 247 20.95 -18.84 -9.22
N ALA A 248 20.58 -20.11 -9.17
CA ALA A 248 19.33 -20.53 -8.52
C ALA A 248 19.30 -20.14 -7.03
N SER A 249 20.44 -20.22 -6.33
CA SER A 249 20.54 -19.77 -4.94
C SER A 249 20.40 -18.26 -4.78
N ASN A 250 20.96 -17.47 -5.71
CA ASN A 250 20.82 -16.02 -5.72
C ASN A 250 19.37 -15.59 -5.98
N ILE A 251 18.68 -16.27 -6.91
CA ILE A 251 17.25 -16.05 -7.18
C ILE A 251 16.43 -16.39 -5.93
N LEU A 252 16.67 -17.55 -5.31
CA LEU A 252 15.98 -17.92 -4.07
C LEU A 252 16.19 -16.89 -2.96
N GLN A 253 17.42 -16.40 -2.80
CA GLN A 253 17.73 -15.40 -1.76
C GLN A 253 17.11 -14.03 -2.07
N ALA A 254 17.02 -13.65 -3.35
CA ALA A 254 16.34 -12.43 -3.77
C ALA A 254 14.83 -12.53 -3.51
N GLU A 255 14.21 -13.66 -3.89
CA GLU A 255 12.77 -13.90 -3.68
C GLU A 255 12.43 -14.09 -2.19
N SER A 256 13.31 -14.71 -1.38
CA SER A 256 13.08 -14.83 0.07
C SER A 256 13.09 -13.47 0.77
N LYS A 257 13.93 -12.53 0.31
CA LYS A 257 13.95 -11.16 0.84
C LYS A 257 12.68 -10.38 0.49
N LEU A 258 11.99 -10.74 -0.60
CA LEU A 258 10.73 -10.12 -1.01
C LEU A 258 9.52 -10.55 -0.15
N ILE A 259 9.66 -11.58 0.69
CA ILE A 259 8.62 -12.02 1.66
C ILE A 259 8.68 -11.19 2.95
N MET A 260 9.85 -10.62 3.24
CA MET A 260 10.06 -9.78 4.41
C MET A 260 9.07 -8.60 4.50
N PRO A 261 8.78 -7.80 3.45
CA PRO A 261 7.78 -6.73 3.52
C PRO A 261 6.41 -7.24 3.94
N CYS A 262 5.97 -8.36 3.36
CA CYS A 262 4.70 -8.96 3.70
C CYS A 262 4.66 -9.44 5.17
N THR A 263 5.77 -10.00 5.65
CA THR A 263 5.88 -10.44 7.05
C THR A 263 5.84 -9.24 7.99
N CYS A 264 6.54 -8.16 7.64
CA CYS A 264 6.51 -6.90 8.39
C CYS A 264 5.08 -6.30 8.43
N ASN A 265 4.38 -6.22 7.28
CA ASN A 265 2.99 -5.77 7.24
C ASN A 265 2.08 -6.63 8.11
N ALA A 266 2.23 -7.95 8.05
CA ALA A 266 1.44 -8.86 8.88
C ALA A 266 1.66 -8.61 10.37
N VAL A 267 2.92 -8.42 10.79
CA VAL A 267 3.25 -8.10 12.19
C VAL A 267 2.67 -6.76 12.60
N VAL A 268 2.88 -5.70 11.80
CA VAL A 268 2.36 -4.35 12.10
C VAL A 268 0.84 -4.37 12.19
N PHE A 269 0.17 -5.09 11.28
CA PHE A 269 -1.27 -5.22 11.30
C PHE A 269 -1.78 -5.99 12.53
N VAL A 270 -1.17 -7.13 12.88
CA VAL A 270 -1.56 -7.91 14.07
C VAL A 270 -1.44 -7.05 15.32
N ILE A 271 -0.34 -6.33 15.47
CA ILE A 271 -0.16 -5.36 16.56
C ILE A 271 -1.27 -4.29 16.49
N GLY A 272 -1.54 -3.73 15.31
CA GLY A 272 -2.62 -2.77 15.08
C GLY A 272 -4.00 -3.25 15.53
N GLN A 273 -4.37 -4.49 15.20
CA GLN A 273 -5.66 -5.06 15.61
C GLN A 273 -5.75 -5.32 17.10
N VAL A 274 -4.67 -5.78 17.72
CA VAL A 274 -4.63 -5.94 19.18
C VAL A 274 -4.82 -4.59 19.85
N VAL A 275 -4.10 -3.55 19.40
CA VAL A 275 -4.24 -2.19 19.93
C VAL A 275 -5.64 -1.61 19.68
N LEU A 276 -6.25 -1.86 18.53
CA LEU A 276 -7.64 -1.46 18.26
C LEU A 276 -8.63 -2.14 19.20
N THR A 277 -8.51 -3.45 19.37
CA THR A 277 -9.49 -4.24 20.13
C THR A 277 -9.41 -3.93 21.62
N VAL A 278 -8.20 -3.77 22.15
CA VAL A 278 -7.97 -3.50 23.58
C VAL A 278 -8.04 -2.01 23.89
N GLY A 279 -7.61 -1.15 22.97
CA GLY A 279 -7.27 0.24 23.25
C GLY A 279 -8.33 1.30 22.95
N ILE A 280 -9.44 0.96 22.28
CA ILE A 280 -10.47 1.94 21.88
C ILE A 280 -11.03 2.75 23.08
N SER A 281 -10.97 2.22 24.31
CA SER A 281 -11.46 2.89 25.53
C SER A 281 -10.38 3.57 26.39
N GLU A 282 -9.09 3.44 26.05
CA GLU A 282 -7.96 3.78 26.94
C GLU A 282 -7.51 5.26 26.83
N GLY A 283 -7.99 6.01 25.84
CA GLY A 283 -7.77 7.47 25.75
C GLY A 283 -7.22 7.97 24.41
N ARG A 284 -6.97 9.29 24.36
CA ARG A 284 -6.61 10.02 23.11
C ARG A 284 -5.32 9.52 22.47
N TRP A 285 -4.31 9.24 23.29
CA TRP A 285 -3.02 8.75 22.81
C TRP A 285 -3.09 7.34 22.24
N THR A 286 -4.04 6.52 22.71
CA THR A 286 -4.27 5.18 22.16
C THR A 286 -4.91 5.27 20.78
N LEU A 287 -5.88 6.16 20.59
CA LEU A 287 -6.47 6.43 19.27
C LEU A 287 -5.48 7.07 18.30
N TRP A 288 -4.60 7.93 18.79
CA TRP A 288 -3.46 8.44 18.01
C TRP A 288 -2.49 7.33 17.60
N LEU A 289 -2.14 6.43 18.54
CA LEU A 289 -1.24 5.31 18.26
C LEU A 289 -1.81 4.39 17.18
N ILE A 290 -3.13 4.17 17.16
CA ILE A 290 -3.82 3.42 16.10
C ILE A 290 -3.58 4.06 14.73
N LEU A 291 -3.69 5.40 14.63
CA LEU A 291 -3.38 6.11 13.37
C LEU A 291 -1.92 5.98 12.98
N VAL A 292 -1.00 6.07 13.93
CA VAL A 292 0.44 5.87 13.66
C VAL A 292 0.69 4.45 13.17
N LEU A 293 0.08 3.43 13.77
CA LEU A 293 0.22 2.04 13.34
C LEU A 293 -0.31 1.83 11.92
N PHE A 294 -1.46 2.43 11.57
CA PHE A 294 -1.96 2.40 10.19
C PHE A 294 -1.07 3.14 9.21
N THR A 295 -0.50 4.28 9.62
CA THR A 295 0.47 5.05 8.83
C THR A 295 1.72 4.22 8.56
N LEU A 296 2.25 3.53 9.58
CA LEU A 296 3.40 2.65 9.46
C LEU A 296 3.08 1.43 8.59
N ASN A 297 1.90 0.83 8.75
CA ASN A 297 1.47 -0.29 7.90
C ASN A 297 1.45 0.12 6.42
N ALA A 298 0.94 1.31 6.12
CA ALA A 298 0.96 1.85 4.77
C ALA A 298 2.38 2.17 4.28
N SER A 299 3.37 2.43 5.14
CA SER A 299 4.72 2.82 4.74
C SER A 299 5.75 1.68 4.64
N VAL A 300 5.51 0.54 5.29
CA VAL A 300 6.46 -0.59 5.32
C VAL A 300 6.80 -1.07 3.91
N ASP A 301 5.85 -1.14 2.98
CA ASP A 301 6.11 -1.63 1.62
C ASP A 301 7.18 -0.80 0.88
N SER A 302 7.06 0.53 0.87
CA SER A 302 8.01 1.39 0.16
C SER A 302 9.39 1.41 0.81
N VAL A 303 9.44 1.45 2.15
CA VAL A 303 10.70 1.37 2.91
C VAL A 303 11.40 0.04 2.62
N THR A 304 10.65 -1.06 2.65
CA THR A 304 11.20 -2.40 2.43
C THR A 304 11.66 -2.58 0.98
N LEU A 305 10.92 -2.04 0.00
CA LEU A 305 11.35 -2.03 -1.40
C LEU A 305 12.69 -1.29 -1.57
N LEU A 306 12.86 -0.11 -0.95
CA LEU A 306 14.11 0.65 -1.03
C LEU A 306 15.30 -0.07 -0.37
N ILE A 307 15.07 -0.74 0.76
CA ILE A 307 16.12 -1.44 1.51
C ILE A 307 16.57 -2.70 0.74
N PHE A 308 15.62 -3.53 0.28
CA PHE A 308 15.93 -4.87 -0.21
C PHE A 308 15.99 -5.01 -1.73
N SER A 309 15.36 -4.12 -2.50
CA SER A 309 15.41 -4.18 -3.96
C SER A 309 16.59 -3.37 -4.50
N LYS A 310 17.64 -4.08 -4.95
CA LYS A 310 18.82 -3.46 -5.58
C LYS A 310 18.44 -2.63 -6.81
N THR A 311 17.51 -3.12 -7.63
CA THR A 311 17.02 -2.41 -8.81
C THR A 311 16.36 -1.10 -8.41
N VAL A 312 15.38 -1.13 -7.49
CA VAL A 312 14.66 0.07 -7.06
C VAL A 312 15.63 1.07 -6.44
N ARG A 313 16.57 0.63 -5.60
CA ARG A 313 17.57 1.52 -4.99
C ARG A 313 18.48 2.18 -6.02
N ASN A 314 18.99 1.42 -6.98
CA ASN A 314 19.89 1.96 -8.00
C ASN A 314 19.15 2.98 -8.90
N THR A 315 17.92 2.65 -9.32
CA THR A 315 17.11 3.56 -10.12
C THR A 315 16.65 4.78 -9.30
N ALA A 316 16.34 4.62 -8.02
CA ALA A 316 16.02 5.74 -7.12
C ALA A 316 17.21 6.70 -6.99
N LEU A 317 18.42 6.18 -6.81
CA LEU A 317 19.64 7.00 -6.79
C LEU A 317 19.88 7.70 -8.13
N ALA A 318 19.59 7.04 -9.26
CA ALA A 318 19.69 7.66 -10.58
C ALA A 318 18.66 8.80 -10.75
N VAL A 319 17.40 8.58 -10.37
CA VAL A 319 16.35 9.60 -10.42
C VAL A 319 16.69 10.78 -9.49
N LEU A 320 17.16 10.52 -8.27
CA LEU A 320 17.59 11.58 -7.36
C LEU A 320 18.78 12.35 -7.94
N ARG A 321 19.76 11.66 -8.54
CA ARG A 321 20.89 12.32 -9.22
C ARG A 321 20.40 13.18 -10.38
N GLU A 322 19.45 12.71 -11.18
CA GLU A 322 18.84 13.53 -12.25
C GLU A 322 18.19 14.78 -11.65
N ILE A 323 17.36 14.66 -10.61
CA ILE A 323 16.67 15.80 -9.98
C ILE A 323 17.66 16.81 -9.37
N PHE A 324 18.67 16.35 -8.63
CA PHE A 324 19.59 17.23 -7.91
C PHE A 324 20.78 17.72 -8.76
N CYS A 325 21.21 16.95 -9.77
CA CYS A 325 22.38 17.29 -10.60
C CYS A 325 22.02 17.86 -11.98
N SER A 326 20.74 17.95 -12.37
CA SER A 326 20.33 18.55 -13.65
C SER A 326 20.70 20.04 -13.80
N ASN A 327 21.35 20.66 -12.80
CA ASN A 327 21.88 22.01 -12.89
C ASN A 327 23.36 22.11 -13.32
N LYS A 328 23.97 21.02 -13.81
CA LYS A 328 25.24 21.09 -14.54
C LYS A 328 25.06 20.49 -15.91
N GLY A 329 25.04 21.36 -16.91
CA GLY A 329 24.85 20.99 -18.31
C GLY A 329 25.83 19.92 -18.79
N THR A 330 25.43 19.30 -19.90
CA THR A 330 26.17 18.40 -20.82
C THR A 330 25.67 16.94 -20.90
N VAL A 331 25.18 16.65 -22.10
CA VAL A 331 25.19 15.36 -22.83
C VAL A 331 24.18 14.31 -22.36
N VAL A 332 22.94 14.47 -22.83
CA VAL A 332 22.09 13.31 -23.14
C VAL A 332 22.65 12.70 -24.43
N THR A 333 23.41 11.63 -24.26
CA THR A 333 23.74 10.71 -25.35
C THR A 333 22.45 10.08 -25.85
N GLU A 334 22.38 9.98 -27.17
CA GLU A 334 21.32 9.42 -27.99
C GLU A 334 20.65 8.19 -27.35
N LEU A 335 19.40 8.37 -26.94
CA LEU A 335 18.45 7.27 -26.84
C LEU A 335 17.75 7.21 -28.19
N GLU A 336 18.04 6.14 -28.94
CA GLU A 336 17.46 5.83 -30.24
C GLU A 336 15.96 6.12 -30.26
N VAL A 337 15.60 7.10 -31.08
CA VAL A 337 14.25 7.37 -31.54
C VAL A 337 13.90 6.28 -32.56
N SER A 338 13.57 5.07 -32.07
CA SER A 338 13.12 3.96 -32.92
C SER A 338 12.09 3.05 -32.23
N GLU A 339 11.19 3.60 -31.39
CA GLU A 339 10.09 2.79 -30.82
C GLU A 339 8.82 3.61 -30.48
N ILE A 340 8.49 4.65 -31.27
CA ILE A 340 7.34 5.55 -31.00
C ILE A 340 5.99 4.99 -31.51
N SER A 341 5.95 3.92 -32.31
CA SER A 341 4.68 3.38 -32.82
C SER A 341 3.90 2.50 -31.82
N GLY A 342 4.51 2.07 -30.71
CA GLY A 342 3.83 1.30 -29.64
C GLY A 342 3.29 2.13 -28.46
N ILE A 343 3.67 3.41 -28.37
CA ILE A 343 3.46 4.27 -27.19
C ILE A 343 2.06 4.92 -27.16
N ILE A 344 1.40 5.03 -28.32
CA ILE A 344 0.11 5.72 -28.44
C ILE A 344 -1.04 4.94 -27.75
N PHE A 345 -0.93 3.61 -27.63
CA PHE A 345 -1.96 2.80 -26.96
C PHE A 345 -1.77 2.72 -25.43
N ASP A 346 -0.53 2.74 -24.94
CA ASP A 346 -0.20 2.68 -23.50
C ASP A 346 -0.57 3.98 -22.77
N LYS A 347 -0.44 5.13 -23.46
CA LYS A 347 -0.76 6.44 -22.88
C LYS A 347 -2.25 6.62 -22.57
N ASN A 348 -3.14 6.13 -23.44
CA ASN A 348 -4.59 6.27 -23.26
C ASN A 348 -5.14 5.40 -22.11
N ILE A 349 -4.62 4.19 -21.90
CA ILE A 349 -5.07 3.32 -20.79
C ILE A 349 -4.44 3.75 -19.46
N PHE A 350 -3.16 4.15 -19.47
CA PHE A 350 -2.53 4.71 -18.29
C PHE A 350 -3.18 6.03 -17.89
N GLU A 351 -3.50 6.90 -18.85
CA GLU A 351 -4.37 8.05 -18.60
C GLU A 351 -5.76 7.64 -18.19
N LEU A 352 -6.37 6.55 -18.69
CA LEU A 352 -7.68 6.10 -18.23
C LEU A 352 -7.65 5.65 -16.76
N ILE A 353 -6.58 4.99 -16.31
CA ILE A 353 -6.41 4.56 -14.92
C ILE A 353 -6.09 5.77 -14.04
N ILE A 354 -5.17 6.63 -14.45
CA ILE A 354 -4.92 7.91 -13.77
C ILE A 354 -6.16 8.79 -13.80
N ASN A 355 -6.99 8.75 -14.84
CA ASN A 355 -8.23 9.54 -14.95
C ASN A 355 -9.37 8.88 -14.20
N ALA A 356 -9.39 7.56 -14.01
CA ALA A 356 -10.35 6.87 -13.14
C ALA A 356 -9.99 7.06 -11.67
N GLU A 357 -8.70 7.03 -11.33
CA GLU A 357 -8.17 7.37 -10.01
C GLU A 357 -8.30 8.86 -9.72
N LYS A 358 -7.99 9.74 -10.70
CA LYS A 358 -8.32 11.16 -10.65
C LYS A 358 -9.82 11.36 -10.61
N ALA A 359 -10.66 10.57 -11.29
CA ALA A 359 -12.11 10.71 -11.19
C ALA A 359 -12.59 10.33 -9.79
N MET A 360 -12.08 9.26 -9.18
CA MET A 360 -12.36 8.94 -7.78
C MET A 360 -11.85 10.03 -6.82
N THR A 361 -10.65 10.58 -7.08
CA THR A 361 -10.04 11.66 -6.30
C THR A 361 -10.68 13.01 -6.56
N TYR A 362 -11.20 13.28 -7.76
CA TYR A 362 -11.96 14.47 -8.14
C TYR A 362 -13.37 14.35 -7.62
N ILE A 363 -14.00 13.18 -7.66
CA ILE A 363 -15.27 12.95 -6.96
C ILE A 363 -15.05 13.21 -5.47
N TYR A 364 -13.93 12.77 -4.89
CA TYR A 364 -13.59 13.08 -3.50
C TYR A 364 -13.32 14.58 -3.28
N ALA A 365 -12.46 15.22 -4.08
CA ALA A 365 -12.07 16.62 -3.93
C ALA A 365 -13.18 17.60 -4.32
N TYR A 366 -13.99 17.29 -5.33
CA TYR A 366 -15.16 18.05 -5.76
C TYR A 366 -16.29 17.92 -4.75
N ASN A 367 -16.57 16.72 -4.22
CA ASN A 367 -17.54 16.59 -3.12
C ASN A 367 -17.03 17.27 -1.85
N LEU A 368 -15.72 17.19 -1.54
CA LEU A 368 -15.12 17.89 -0.40
C LEU A 368 -15.19 19.42 -0.59
N LEU A 369 -14.86 19.92 -1.79
CA LEU A 369 -14.88 21.34 -2.11
C LEU A 369 -16.31 21.89 -2.17
N ILE A 370 -17.26 21.21 -2.81
CA ILE A 370 -18.68 21.59 -2.82
C ILE A 370 -19.26 21.53 -1.40
N PHE A 371 -18.89 20.53 -0.61
CA PHE A 371 -19.33 20.43 0.77
C PHE A 371 -18.78 21.60 1.62
N TYR A 372 -17.50 21.94 1.49
CA TYR A 372 -16.90 23.07 2.20
C TYR A 372 -17.40 24.43 1.69
N LEU A 373 -17.64 24.59 0.40
CA LEU A 373 -18.22 25.81 -0.18
C LEU A 373 -19.68 26.01 0.25
N ASN A 374 -20.49 24.94 0.30
CA ASN A 374 -21.88 24.99 0.80
C ASN A 374 -21.98 25.19 2.31
N GLU A 375 -20.97 24.78 3.09
CA GLU A 375 -20.91 25.12 4.51
C GLU A 375 -20.41 26.55 4.74
N LEU A 376 -19.43 27.03 3.94
CA LEU A 376 -18.99 28.43 3.99
C LEU A 376 -20.11 29.41 3.59
N SER A 377 -20.97 29.04 2.63
CA SER A 377 -22.12 29.86 2.22
C SER A 377 -23.27 29.90 3.22
N LYS A 378 -23.24 29.09 4.30
CA LYS A 378 -24.21 29.17 5.40
C LYS A 378 -23.78 30.14 6.50
N PHE A 379 -22.55 30.65 6.43
CA PHE A 379 -21.98 31.63 7.36
C PHE A 379 -21.74 33.01 6.73
N SER A 380 -22.14 33.20 5.46
CA SER A 380 -22.37 34.49 4.81
C SER A 380 -23.86 34.76 4.72
#